data_AF-A0A418KLE0-F1
#
_entry.id   AF-A0A418KLE0-F1
#
_cell.length_a   1.000
_cell.length_b   1.000
_cell.length_c   1.000
_cell.angle_alpha   90.00
_cell.angle_beta   90.00
_cell.angle_gamma   90.00
#
_symmetry.space_group_name_H-M   'P 1'
#
loop_
_entity.id
_entity.type
_entity.pdbx_description
1 polymer ?
#
loop_
_entity_poly.entity_id
_entity_poly.type
_entity_poly.pdbx_seq_one_letter_code
_entity_poly.pdbx_strand_id
1 'polypeptide(L)' 'MNPSEPDWGEPGADLDAIGLATEFAAYARRKGVSPEGREQALAAWLDEMIAELETDIDESRE' A
#
# COMPACT_ATOMS: atom_id res chain seq x y z
N MET A 1 5.40 -29.50 2.04
CA MET A 1 4.80 -28.51 1.12
C MET A 1 5.16 -27.15 1.69
N ASN A 2 6.17 -26.49 1.14
CA ASN A 2 6.43 -25.08 1.46
C ASN A 2 5.31 -24.26 0.82
N PRO A 3 4.70 -23.28 1.51
CA PRO A 3 3.88 -22.31 0.82
C PRO A 3 4.79 -21.60 -0.19
N SER A 4 4.48 -21.71 -1.47
CA SER A 4 5.19 -20.97 -2.52
C SER A 4 5.13 -19.50 -2.14
N GLU A 5 6.28 -18.83 -2.10
CA GLU A 5 6.33 -17.38 -1.99
C GLU A 5 5.46 -16.79 -3.10
N PRO A 6 4.69 -15.71 -2.83
CA PRO A 6 3.85 -15.13 -3.86
C PRO A 6 4.72 -14.73 -5.05
N ASP A 7 4.27 -15.07 -6.25
CA ASP A 7 4.95 -14.71 -7.49
C ASP A 7 4.66 -13.23 -7.77
N TRP A 8 5.46 -12.38 -7.15
CA TRP A 8 5.49 -10.92 -7.32
C TRP A 8 6.07 -10.51 -8.70
N GLY A 9 5.92 -11.36 -9.71
CA GLY A 9 6.52 -11.20 -11.03
C GLY A 9 5.60 -10.60 -12.09
N GLU A 10 4.31 -10.40 -11.80
CA GLU A 10 3.35 -9.89 -12.77
C GLU A 10 3.49 -8.36 -12.96
N PRO A 11 3.80 -7.87 -14.18
CA PRO A 11 3.90 -6.45 -14.45
C PRO A 11 2.50 -5.83 -14.42
N GLY A 12 2.11 -5.30 -13.26
CA GLY A 12 0.83 -4.61 -13.04
C GLY A 12 0.21 -4.83 -11.67
N ALA A 13 0.63 -5.87 -10.93
CA ALA A 13 0.15 -6.17 -9.58
C ALA A 13 1.21 -5.93 -8.49
N ASP A 14 2.43 -5.59 -8.90
CA ASP A 14 3.57 -5.52 -8.01
C ASP A 14 3.86 -4.10 -7.56
N LEU A 15 3.35 -3.77 -6.37
CA LEU A 15 3.83 -2.63 -5.60
C LEU A 15 5.24 -2.96 -5.09
N ASP A 16 6.21 -2.95 -6.00
CA ASP A 16 7.62 -3.00 -5.62
C ASP A 16 7.95 -1.82 -4.68
N ALA A 17 9.07 -1.89 -3.97
CA ALA A 17 9.43 -0.86 -2.99
C ALA A 17 9.51 0.55 -3.63
N ILE A 18 9.74 0.65 -4.95
CA ILE A 18 9.80 1.90 -5.69
C ILE A 18 8.39 2.43 -5.99
N GLY A 19 7.45 1.56 -6.36
CA GLY A 19 6.04 1.84 -6.56
C GLY A 19 5.39 2.32 -5.26
N LEU A 20 5.62 1.63 -4.15
CA LEU A 20 5.14 2.05 -2.82
C LEU A 20 5.66 3.43 -2.43
N ALA A 21 6.97 3.68 -2.65
CA ALA A 21 7.55 4.97 -2.35
C ALA A 21 6.97 6.10 -3.22
N THR A 22 6.63 5.80 -4.48
CA THR A 22 6.03 6.75 -5.43
C THR A 22 4.60 7.11 -5.01
N GLU A 23 3.79 6.12 -4.69
CA GLU A 23 2.41 6.32 -4.23
C GLU A 23 2.36 7.05 -2.88
N PHE A 24 3.25 6.69 -1.94
CA PHE A 24 3.37 7.42 -0.68
C PHE A 24 3.78 8.88 -0.91
N ALA A 25 4.72 9.15 -1.82
CA ALA A 25 5.13 10.52 -2.13
C ALA A 25 3.96 11.35 -2.71
N ALA A 26 3.11 10.75 -3.55
CA ALA A 26 1.90 11.38 -4.06
C ALA A 26 0.89 11.64 -2.94
N TYR A 27 0.66 10.66 -2.06
CA TYR A 27 -0.19 10.79 -0.87
C TYR A 27 0.28 11.94 0.04
N ALA A 28 1.56 11.94 0.42
CA ALA A 28 2.16 12.94 1.29
C ALA A 28 2.03 14.35 0.71
N ARG A 29 2.20 14.50 -0.62
CA ARG A 29 1.99 15.78 -1.31
C ARG A 29 0.54 16.23 -1.27
N ARG A 30 -0.43 15.33 -1.51
CA ARG A 30 -1.86 15.66 -1.47
C ARG A 30 -2.33 16.08 -0.08
N LYS A 31 -1.83 15.41 0.97
CA LYS A 31 -2.18 15.70 2.36
C LYS A 31 -1.37 16.84 2.99
N GLY A 32 -0.36 17.37 2.28
CA GLY A 32 0.48 18.45 2.79
C GLY A 32 1.38 18.03 3.96
N VAL A 33 1.85 16.78 3.96
CA VAL A 33 2.66 16.21 5.04
C VAL A 33 4.02 16.89 5.11
N SER A 34 4.39 17.37 6.30
CA SER A 34 5.72 17.92 6.55
C SER A 34 6.76 16.81 6.72
N PRO A 35 8.06 17.08 6.50
CA PRO A 35 9.11 16.08 6.69
C PRO A 35 9.10 15.41 8.07
N GLU A 36 8.79 16.17 9.12
CA GLU A 36 8.75 15.69 10.51
C GLU A 36 7.56 14.76 10.77
N GLY A 37 6.47 14.90 9.99
CA GLY A 37 5.28 14.06 10.09
C GLY A 37 5.28 12.83 9.18
N ARG A 38 6.37 12.59 8.43
CA ARG A 38 6.41 11.51 7.41
C ARG A 38 6.18 10.12 7.97
N GLU A 39 6.73 9.80 9.13
CA GLU A 39 6.60 8.45 9.71
C GLU A 39 5.15 8.16 10.14
N GLN A 40 4.50 9.13 10.79
CA GLN A 40 3.08 9.02 11.14
C GLN A 40 2.17 8.99 9.90
N ALA A 41 2.49 9.79 8.89
CA ALA A 41 1.75 9.77 7.63
C ALA A 41 1.91 8.45 6.87
N LEU A 42 3.08 7.81 6.95
CA LEU A 42 3.33 6.50 6.36
C LEU A 42 2.47 5.43 7.04
N ALA A 43 2.44 5.41 8.38
CA ALA A 43 1.60 4.48 9.12
C ALA A 43 0.11 4.66 8.78
N ALA A 44 -0.40 5.89 8.81
CA ALA A 44 -1.79 6.17 8.47
C ALA A 44 -2.15 5.79 7.03
N TRP A 45 -1.23 6.00 6.07
CA TRP A 45 -1.44 5.61 4.69
C TRP A 45 -1.46 4.09 4.49
N LEU A 46 -0.60 3.35 5.19
CA LEU A 46 -0.62 1.89 5.17
C LEU A 46 -1.90 1.33 5.80
N ASP A 47 -2.37 1.93 6.90
CA ASP A 47 -3.64 1.55 7.52
C ASP A 47 -4.84 1.78 6.57
N GLU A 48 -4.87 2.92 5.84
CA GLU A 48 -5.87 3.20 4.80
C GLU A 48 -5.84 2.12 3.69
N MET A 49 -4.66 1.78 3.17
CA MET A 49 -4.52 0.74 2.14
C MET A 49 -4.98 -0.65 2.61
N ILE A 50 -4.66 -1.03 3.85
CA ILE A 50 -5.07 -2.32 4.41
C ILE A 50 -6.59 -2.38 4.53
N ALA A 51 -7.22 -1.31 5.03
CA ALA A 51 -8.68 -1.25 5.16
C ALA A 51 -9.39 -1.34 3.80
N GLU A 52 -8.85 -0.70 2.75
CA GLU A 52 -9.35 -0.83 1.38
C GLU A 52 -9.26 -2.28 0.88
N LEU A 53 -8.11 -2.93 1.07
CA LEU A 53 -7.90 -4.33 0.68
C LEU A 53 -8.82 -5.30 1.44
N GLU A 54 -9.02 -5.08 2.74
CA GLU A 54 -9.93 -5.90 3.56
C GLU A 54 -11.38 -5.75 3.08
N THR A 55 -11.80 -4.55 2.70
CA THR A 55 -13.13 -4.29 2.14
C THR A 55 -13.34 -5.01 0.81
N ASP A 56 -12.37 -4.92 -0.11
CA ASP A 56 -12.44 -5.57 -1.42
C ASP A 56 -12.53 -7.10 -1.30
N ILE A 57 -11.85 -7.69 -0.31
CA ILE A 57 -11.88 -9.13 -0.03
C ILE A 57 -13.26 -9.56 0.48
N ASP A 58 -13.87 -8.76 1.35
CA ASP A 58 -15.19 -9.06 1.89
C ASP A 58 -16.29 -8.89 0.83
N GLU A 59 -16.22 -7.86 -0.02
CA GLU A 59 -17.14 -7.67 -1.15
C GLU A 59 -17.03 -8.79 -2.21
N SER A 60 -15.84 -9.36 -2.40
CA SER A 60 -15.62 -10.47 -3.35
C SER A 60 -16.16 -11.83 -2.86
N ARG A 61 -16.62 -11.92 -1.60
CA ARG A 61 -17.13 -13.15 -0.99
C ARG A 61 -18.66 -13.22 -0.92
N GLU A 62 -19.37 -12.13 -1.22
CA GLU A 62 -20.83 -12.03 -1.30
C GLU A 62 -21.38 -12.32 -2.71
#